data_AF-K1Z6T8-F1
#
_entry.id   AF-K1Z6T8-F1
#
_cell.length_a   1.000
_cell.length_b   1.000
_cell.length_c   1.000
_cell.angle_alpha   90.00
_cell.angle_beta   90.00
_cell.angle_gamma   90.00
#
_symmetry.space_group_name_H-M   'P 1'
#
loop_
_entity.id
_entity.type
_entity.pdbx_description
1 polymer ?
#
loop_
_entity_poly.entity_id
_entity_poly.type
_entity_poly.pdbx_seq_one_letter_code
_entity_poly.pdbx_strand_id
1 'polypeptide(L)'
;MRMFKRAIVDNIEAINRASKIVGSEKALAEIVGVSRQRLNYWKLNGLLPCNIAMDIYVATGGQVGMHELCPDLKLTVQKFITLFIARQKIEGLYENKLNTIHTLK
;
A
#
# COMPACT_ATOMS: atom_id res chain seq x y z
N MET A 1 22.86 3.71 -17.43
CA MET A 1 21.81 3.50 -16.42
C MET A 1 21.05 2.23 -16.82
N ARG A 2 21.26 1.10 -16.12
CA ARG A 2 20.64 -0.18 -16.52
C ARG A 2 19.14 -0.13 -16.19
N MET A 3 18.32 0.02 -17.23
CA MET A 3 16.90 -0.33 -17.16
C MET A 3 16.81 -1.84 -16.98
N PHE A 4 16.52 -2.30 -15.77
CA PHE A 4 16.10 -3.67 -15.54
C PHE A 4 14.70 -3.83 -16.13
N LYS A 5 14.64 -4.20 -17.41
CA LYS A 5 13.46 -4.82 -18.03
C LYS A 5 13.10 -6.04 -17.19
N ARG A 6 12.07 -5.95 -16.36
CA ARG A 6 11.46 -7.12 -15.73
C ARG A 6 9.95 -6.97 -15.74
N ALA A 7 9.34 -7.73 -16.62
CA ALA A 7 7.91 -7.79 -16.86
C ALA A 7 7.14 -8.16 -15.58
N ILE A 8 6.54 -7.17 -14.91
CA ILE A 8 5.41 -7.26 -13.98
C ILE A 8 4.77 -5.85 -13.95
N VAL A 9 3.77 -5.58 -14.78
CA VAL A 9 2.98 -4.32 -14.92
C VAL A 9 3.70 -3.04 -14.47
N ASP A 10 4.21 -2.25 -15.43
CA ASP A 10 4.89 -0.99 -15.11
C ASP A 10 3.95 -0.06 -14.33
N ASN A 11 4.46 0.55 -13.26
CA ASN A 11 3.75 1.50 -12.38
C ASN A 11 2.92 2.55 -13.17
N ILE A 12 3.43 2.93 -14.35
CA ILE A 12 2.77 3.80 -15.31
C ILE A 12 1.39 3.27 -15.73
N GLU A 13 1.29 2.01 -16.13
CA GLU A 13 0.04 1.40 -16.57
C GLU A 13 -0.95 1.28 -15.42
N ALA A 14 -0.45 0.96 -14.21
CA ALA A 14 -1.26 0.89 -13.00
C ALA A 14 -1.88 2.25 -12.65
N ILE A 15 -1.09 3.34 -12.66
CA ILE A 15 -1.58 4.71 -12.41
C ILE A 15 -2.54 5.16 -13.52
N ASN A 16 -2.28 4.83 -14.79
CA ASN A 16 -3.17 5.16 -15.90
C ASN A 16 -4.51 4.44 -15.78
N ARG A 17 -4.50 3.16 -15.37
CA ARG A 17 -5.73 2.40 -15.08
C ARG A 17 -6.48 2.99 -13.90
N ALA A 18 -5.78 3.29 -12.80
CA ALA A 18 -6.38 3.96 -11.64
C ALA A 18 -7.07 5.27 -12.04
N SER A 19 -6.41 6.06 -12.89
CA SER A 19 -6.95 7.32 -13.42
C SER A 19 -8.23 7.11 -14.23
N LYS A 20 -8.32 6.03 -15.02
CA LYS A 20 -9.54 5.69 -15.78
C LYS A 20 -10.68 5.23 -14.86
N ILE A 21 -10.40 4.43 -13.84
CA ILE A 21 -11.39 3.95 -12.87
C ILE A 21 -12.00 5.12 -12.09
N VAL A 22 -11.16 6.06 -11.66
CA VAL A 22 -11.57 7.26 -10.93
C VAL A 22 -12.15 8.34 -11.86
N GLY A 23 -11.96 8.20 -13.18
CA GLY A 23 -12.54 9.04 -14.22
C GLY A 23 -11.54 10.02 -14.87
N SER A 24 -10.55 10.51 -14.14
CA SER A 24 -9.42 11.25 -14.73
C SER A 24 -8.18 11.27 -13.84
N GLU A 25 -7.01 11.57 -14.44
CA GLU A 25 -5.76 11.77 -13.70
C GLU A 25 -5.83 13.00 -12.77
N LYS A 26 -6.65 13.99 -13.12
CA LYS A 26 -6.95 15.14 -12.24
C LYS A 26 -7.72 14.69 -11.00
N ALA A 27 -8.81 13.95 -11.19
CA ALA A 27 -9.64 13.46 -10.10
C ALA A 27 -8.84 12.52 -9.18
N LEU A 28 -8.01 11.63 -9.74
CA LEU A 28 -7.13 10.77 -8.96
C LEU A 28 -6.15 11.59 -8.10
N ALA A 29 -5.51 12.61 -8.68
CA ALA A 29 -4.59 13.46 -7.93
C ALA A 29 -5.30 14.22 -6.80
N GLU A 30 -6.52 14.72 -7.04
CA GLU A 30 -7.33 15.41 -6.03
C GLU A 30 -7.76 14.47 -4.89
N ILE A 31 -8.21 13.27 -5.21
CA ILE A 31 -8.61 12.26 -4.21
C ILE A 31 -7.43 11.85 -3.32
N VAL A 32 -6.25 11.68 -3.91
CA VAL A 32 -5.03 11.30 -3.20
C VAL A 32 -4.34 12.52 -2.55
N GLY A 33 -4.87 13.74 -2.74
CA GLY A 33 -4.36 14.95 -2.10
C GLY A 33 -3.00 15.41 -2.63
N VAL A 34 -2.66 15.13 -3.89
CA VAL A 34 -1.38 15.49 -4.50
C VAL A 34 -1.57 16.34 -5.76
N SER A 35 -0.53 17.08 -6.15
CA SER A 35 -0.57 17.80 -7.43
C SER A 35 -0.42 16.82 -8.61
N ARG A 36 -1.09 17.12 -9.73
CA ARG A 36 -0.93 16.35 -10.98
C ARG A 36 0.52 16.24 -11.44
N GLN A 37 1.33 17.29 -11.23
CA GLN A 37 2.74 17.29 -11.59
C GLN A 37 3.54 16.28 -10.78
N ARG A 38 3.26 16.19 -9.47
CA ARG A 38 3.92 15.22 -8.58
C ARG A 38 3.50 13.79 -8.90
N LEU A 39 2.22 13.58 -9.20
CA LEU A 39 1.72 12.28 -9.68
C LEU A 39 2.42 11.87 -10.99
N ASN A 40 2.53 12.78 -11.94
CA ASN A 40 3.21 12.54 -13.22
C ASN A 40 4.72 12.29 -13.03
N TYR A 41 5.36 12.98 -12.08
CA TYR A 41 6.75 12.73 -11.72
C TYR A 41 6.96 11.29 -11.22
N TRP A 42 6.10 10.79 -10.31
CA TRP A 42 6.20 9.41 -9.84
C TRP A 42 5.90 8.39 -10.94
N LYS A 43 4.90 8.69 -11.78
CA LYS A 43 4.56 7.89 -12.95
C LYS A 43 5.78 7.70 -13.85
N LEU A 44 6.44 8.79 -14.26
CA LEU A 44 7.58 8.74 -15.18
C LEU A 44 8.84 8.14 -14.58
N ASN A 45 9.08 8.31 -13.27
CA ASN A 45 10.30 7.84 -12.61
C ASN A 45 10.15 6.46 -11.97
N GLY A 46 8.93 5.91 -11.88
CA GLY A 46 8.66 4.63 -11.20
C GLY A 46 8.85 4.67 -9.68
N LEU A 47 8.96 5.87 -9.08
CA LEU A 47 9.26 6.09 -7.66
C LEU A 47 8.01 6.44 -6.85
N LEU A 48 6.92 5.67 -7.01
CA LEU A 48 5.68 5.93 -6.29
C LEU A 48 5.83 5.57 -4.80
N PRO A 49 5.62 6.52 -3.88
CA PRO A 49 5.67 6.26 -2.45
C PRO A 49 4.58 5.28 -2.00
N CYS A 50 4.88 4.45 -0.99
CA CYS A 50 3.96 3.38 -0.55
C CYS A 50 2.66 3.90 0.06
N ASN A 51 2.71 5.04 0.77
CA ASN A 51 1.51 5.69 1.30
C ASN A 51 0.56 6.12 0.17
N ILE A 52 1.11 6.73 -0.89
CA ILE A 52 0.35 7.14 -2.07
C ILE A 52 -0.21 5.94 -2.83
N ALA A 53 0.56 4.85 -2.94
CA ALA A 53 0.06 3.61 -3.52
C ALA A 53 -1.12 3.04 -2.72
N MET A 54 -1.12 3.20 -1.39
CA MET A 54 -2.25 2.82 -0.54
C MET A 54 -3.48 3.68 -0.79
N ASP A 55 -3.30 4.99 -0.90
CA ASP A 55 -4.39 5.91 -1.19
C ASP A 55 -5.01 5.62 -2.57
N ILE A 56 -4.19 5.29 -3.57
CA ILE A 56 -4.66 4.87 -4.90
C ILE A 56 -5.39 3.51 -4.83
N TYR A 57 -4.88 2.54 -4.06
CA TYR A 57 -5.55 1.26 -3.85
C TYR A 57 -6.95 1.45 -3.25
N VAL A 58 -7.07 2.30 -2.23
CA VAL A 58 -8.35 2.64 -1.60
C VAL A 58 -9.27 3.39 -2.57
N ALA A 59 -8.76 4.42 -3.26
CA ALA A 59 -9.52 5.21 -4.23
C ALA A 59 -10.07 4.38 -5.40
N THR A 60 -9.40 3.30 -5.77
CA THR A 60 -9.82 2.38 -6.83
C THR A 60 -10.65 1.19 -6.33
N GLY A 61 -10.96 1.14 -5.03
CA GLY A 61 -11.68 0.01 -4.43
C GLY A 61 -10.95 -1.32 -4.59
N GLY A 62 -9.62 -1.30 -4.66
CA GLY A 62 -8.78 -2.48 -4.82
C GLY A 62 -8.68 -3.06 -6.23
N GLN A 63 -9.23 -2.38 -7.25
CA GLN A 63 -9.09 -2.80 -8.66
C GLN A 63 -7.67 -2.62 -9.22
N VAL A 64 -6.87 -1.74 -8.61
CA VAL A 64 -5.44 -1.62 -8.91
C VAL A 64 -4.67 -2.11 -7.69
N GLY A 65 -3.94 -3.21 -7.85
CA GLY A 65 -3.23 -3.87 -6.77
C GLY A 65 -1.97 -3.12 -6.32
N MET A 66 -1.67 -3.19 -5.02
CA MET A 66 -0.44 -2.63 -4.44
C MET A 66 0.84 -3.17 -5.09
N HIS A 67 0.83 -4.43 -5.54
CA HIS A 67 1.97 -5.05 -6.23
C HIS A 67 2.20 -4.49 -7.64
N GLU A 68 1.19 -3.87 -8.24
CA GLU A 68 1.28 -3.19 -9.55
C GLU A 68 1.76 -1.75 -9.38
N LEU A 69 1.34 -1.08 -8.30
CA LEU A 69 1.73 0.29 -7.98
C LEU A 69 3.12 0.39 -7.34
N CYS A 70 3.50 -0.59 -6.53
CA CYS A 70 4.77 -0.62 -5.82
C CYS A 70 5.30 -2.07 -5.80
N PRO A 71 5.89 -2.55 -6.89
CA PRO A 71 6.36 -3.94 -6.98
C PRO A 71 7.44 -4.29 -5.95
N ASP A 72 8.26 -3.31 -5.55
CA ASP A 72 9.29 -3.46 -4.50
C ASP A 72 8.70 -3.54 -3.08
N LEU A 73 7.41 -3.26 -2.91
CA LEU A 73 6.71 -3.25 -1.61
C LEU A 73 6.59 -4.63 -0.95
N LYS A 74 6.86 -5.72 -1.68
CA LYS A 74 6.83 -7.09 -1.15
C LYS A 74 7.60 -7.25 0.17
N LEU A 75 8.62 -6.43 0.42
CA LEU A 75 9.41 -6.46 1.66
C LEU A 75 8.78 -5.70 2.83
N THR A 76 7.95 -4.67 2.57
CA THR A 76 7.47 -3.75 3.61
C THR A 76 6.13 -4.18 4.19
N VAL A 77 5.18 -4.61 3.36
CA VAL A 77 3.84 -5.05 3.82
C VAL A 77 3.93 -6.34 4.64
N GLN A 78 4.80 -7.28 4.25
CA GLN A 78 5.05 -8.49 5.04
C GLN A 78 5.52 -8.15 6.46
N LYS A 79 6.34 -7.12 6.61
CA LYS A 79 6.86 -6.66 7.91
C LYS A 79 5.74 -6.08 8.77
N PHE A 80 4.85 -5.25 8.21
CA PHE A 80 3.71 -4.69 8.93
C PHE A 80 2.66 -5.74 9.31
N ILE A 81 2.29 -6.65 8.42
CA ILE A 81 1.38 -7.77 8.74
C ILE A 81 1.98 -8.63 9.85
N THR A 82 3.29 -8.94 9.77
CA THR A 82 3.98 -9.71 10.82
C THR A 82 3.97 -8.97 12.16
N LEU A 83 4.23 -7.66 12.16
CA LEU A 83 4.22 -6.84 13.38
C LEU A 83 2.80 -6.70 13.97
N PHE A 84 1.78 -6.57 13.14
CA PHE A 84 0.38 -6.51 13.58
C PHE A 84 -0.07 -7.84 14.21
N ILE A 85 0.21 -8.97 13.56
CA ILE A 85 -0.09 -10.31 14.10
C ILE A 85 0.68 -10.55 15.41
N ALA A 86 1.96 -10.17 15.47
CA ALA A 86 2.76 -10.29 16.68
C ALA A 86 2.19 -9.46 17.83
N ARG A 87 1.70 -8.25 17.55
CA ARG A 87 1.06 -7.37 18.52
C ARG A 87 -0.24 -7.95 19.08
N GLN A 88 -1.16 -8.39 18.21
CA GLN A 88 -2.42 -9.01 18.64
C GLN A 88 -2.18 -10.25 19.53
N LYS A 89 -1.12 -11.01 19.23
CA LYS A 89 -0.73 -12.19 20.01
C LYS A 89 -0.20 -11.84 21.40
N ILE A 90 0.54 -10.74 21.55
CA ILE A 90 1.03 -10.26 22.84
C ILE A 90 -0.15 -9.78 23.71
N GLU A 91 -1.08 -9.01 23.14
CA GLU A 91 -2.24 -8.48 23.87
C GLU A 91 -3.13 -9.64 24.39
N GLY A 92 -3.41 -10.65 23.56
CA GLY A 92 -4.15 -11.85 24.00
C GLY A 92 -3.41 -12.75 25.01
N LEU A 93 -2.08 -12.68 25.08
CA LEU A 93 -1.28 -13.38 26.09
C LEU A 93 -1.32 -12.65 27.45
N TYR A 94 -1.35 -11.32 27.46
CA TYR A 94 -1.50 -10.53 28.68
C TYR A 94 -2.87 -10.73 29.33
N GLU A 95 -3.94 -10.73 28.55
CA GLU A 95 -5.31 -10.96 29.07
C GLU A 95 -5.47 -12.36 29.67
N ASN A 96 -4.93 -13.39 29.01
CA ASN A 96 -4.94 -14.76 29.56
C ASN A 96 -4.15 -14.88 30.86
N LYS A 97 -2.99 -14.22 30.96
CA LYS A 97 -2.14 -14.28 32.16
C LYS A 97 -2.82 -13.58 33.36
N LEU A 98 -3.51 -12.47 33.14
CA LEU A 98 -4.30 -11.79 34.17
C LEU A 98 -5.45 -12.66 34.66
N ASN A 99 -6.21 -13.26 33.73
CA ASN A 99 -7.35 -14.12 34.07
C ASN A 99 -6.94 -15.37 34.86
N THR A 100 -5.76 -15.93 34.58
CA THR A 100 -5.21 -17.11 35.28
C THR A 100 -4.77 -16.77 36.72
N ILE A 101 -4.30 -15.54 36.95
CA ILE A 101 -3.91 -15.09 38.30
C ILE A 101 -5.14 -14.82 39.17
N HIS A 102 -6.26 -14.40 38.57
CA HIS A 102 -7.51 -14.14 39.29
C HIS A 102 -8.33 -15.39 39.63
N THR A 103 -8.10 -16.52 38.96
CA THR A 103 -8.75 -17.82 39.27
C THR A 103 -8.00 -18.67 40.31
N LEU A 104 -6.82 -18.24 40.77
CA LEU A 104 -6.00 -18.92 41.79
C LEU A 104 -6.10 -18.30 43.20
N LYS A 105 -7.13 -17.48 43.46
CA LYS A 105 -7.50 -16.99 44.80
C LYS A 105 -8.80 -17.64 45.25
#